data_AF-A0A9B0HAB8-F1
#
_entry.id   AF-A0A9B0HAB8-F1
#
_cell.length_a   1.000
_cell.length_b   1.000
_cell.length_c   1.000
_cell.angle_alpha   90.00
_cell.angle_beta   90.00
_cell.angle_gamma   90.00
#
_symmetry.space_group_name_H-M   'P 1'
#
loop_
_entity.id
_entity.type
_entity.pdbx_description
1 polymer ?
#
loop_
_entity_poly.entity_id
_entity_poly.type
_entity_poly.pdbx_seq_one_letter_code
_entity_poly.pdbx_strand_id
1 'polypeptide(L)' 'MSGRGKGGKGLGKGGPAIRRLARRGGVKRISGLIYEETRGVLKVFLENVIRDAVTY' A
#
# COMPACT_ATOMS: atom_id res chain seq x y z
N MET A 1 28.95 -5.00 7.68
CA MET A 1 28.00 -5.32 6.58
C MET A 1 26.64 -4.71 6.90
N SER A 2 26.31 -3.53 6.39
CA SER A 2 24.93 -3.01 6.44
C SER A 2 24.69 -2.10 5.24
N GLY A 3 24.44 -2.72 4.09
CA GLY A 3 24.04 -2.02 2.88
C GLY A 3 22.58 -1.57 3.01
N ARG A 4 22.35 -0.33 3.42
CA ARG A 4 21.03 0.30 3.37
C ARG A 4 20.74 0.68 1.92
N GLY A 5 20.13 -0.25 1.19
CA GLY A 5 19.77 -0.10 -0.22
C GLY A 5 18.83 1.08 -0.48
N LYS A 6 19.08 1.79 -1.58
CA LYS A 6 18.37 3.02 -1.97
C LYS A 6 16.87 2.78 -2.11
N GLY A 7 16.09 3.34 -1.20
CA GLY A 7 14.63 3.40 -1.31
C GLY A 7 14.23 4.39 -2.40
N GLY A 8 13.81 3.89 -3.56
CA GLY A 8 13.26 4.71 -4.63
C GLY A 8 12.08 5.54 -4.13
N LYS A 9 12.13 6.85 -4.40
CA LYS A 9 11.07 7.83 -4.10
C LYS A 9 9.86 7.57 -5.00
N GLY A 10 9.03 6.61 -4.63
CA GLY A 10 7.64 6.52 -5.08
C GLY A 10 6.74 6.72 -3.86
N LEU A 11 5.58 7.35 -4.04
CA LEU A 11 4.47 7.30 -3.08
C LEU A 11 4.41 5.87 -2.53
N GLY A 12 4.41 5.70 -1.20
CA GLY A 12 4.62 4.43 -0.48
C GLY A 12 3.56 3.35 -0.73
N LYS A 13 3.17 3.10 -1.98
CA LYS A 13 2.29 2.07 -2.53
C LYS A 13 3.10 0.94 -3.20
N GLY A 14 4.41 0.90 -2.97
CA GLY A 14 5.28 -0.21 -3.38
C GLY A 14 5.08 -1.44 -2.51
N GLY A 15 5.43 -2.63 -3.03
CA GLY A 15 5.32 -3.92 -2.34
C GLY A 15 5.78 -3.94 -0.86
N PRO A 16 6.82 -3.19 -0.44
CA PRO A 16 7.19 -3.08 0.97
C PRO A 16 6.10 -2.49 1.88
N ALA A 17 5.30 -1.55 1.40
CA ALA A 17 4.29 -0.88 2.22
C ALA A 17 3.05 -1.75 2.45
N ILE A 18 2.55 -2.42 1.40
CA ILE A 18 1.46 -3.39 1.51
C ILE A 18 1.87 -4.50 2.49
N ARG A 19 3.12 -4.96 2.40
CA ARG A 19 3.66 -5.93 3.37
C ARG A 19 3.62 -5.37 4.79
N ARG A 20 4.07 -4.14 5.04
CA ARG A 20 4.01 -3.51 6.37
C ARG A 20 2.59 -3.37 6.90
N LEU A 21 1.65 -2.96 6.06
CA LEU A 21 0.22 -2.84 6.42
C LEU A 21 -0.38 -4.20 6.79
N ALA A 22 -0.15 -5.22 5.96
CA ALA A 22 -0.61 -6.58 6.22
C ALA A 22 0.02 -7.15 7.51
N ARG A 23 1.31 -6.88 7.78
CA ARG A 23 1.94 -7.26 9.06
C ARG A 23 1.28 -6.57 10.24
N ARG A 24 0.97 -5.28 10.13
CA ARG A 24 0.25 -4.55 11.19
C ARG A 24 -1.15 -5.14 11.42
N GLY A 25 -1.80 -5.63 10.38
CA GLY A 25 -3.08 -6.34 10.47
C GLY A 25 -3.00 -7.82 10.89
N GLY A 26 -1.84 -8.31 11.34
CA GLY A 26 -1.70 -9.70 11.81
C GLY A 26 -1.58 -10.76 10.70
N VAL A 27 -1.41 -10.36 9.44
CA VAL A 27 -1.32 -11.31 8.32
C VAL A 27 0.03 -12.04 8.33
N LYS A 28 0.01 -13.37 8.43
CA LYS A 28 1.21 -14.24 8.54
C LYS A 28 1.86 -14.58 7.18
N ARG A 29 1.08 -14.77 6.11
CA ARG A 29 1.58 -15.01 4.75
C ARG A 29 0.74 -14.20 3.75
N ILE A 30 1.38 -13.72 2.69
CA ILE A 30 0.76 -12.86 1.68
C ILE A 30 1.09 -13.46 0.32
N SER A 31 0.07 -13.70 -0.51
CA SER A 31 0.24 -14.12 -1.91
C SER A 31 0.73 -12.95 -2.77
N GLY A 32 1.45 -13.24 -3.86
CA GLY A 32 1.92 -12.23 -4.80
C GLY A 32 0.78 -11.44 -5.47
N LEU A 33 -0.37 -12.08 -5.70
CA LEU A 33 -1.54 -11.43 -6.32
C LEU A 33 -2.13 -10.30 -5.46
N ILE A 34 -1.96 -10.38 -4.13
CA ILE A 34 -2.48 -9.39 -3.18
C ILE A 34 -1.88 -7.99 -3.42
N TYR A 35 -0.69 -7.88 -4.02
CA TYR A 35 -0.08 -6.58 -4.28
C TYR A 35 -0.89 -5.73 -5.25
N GLU A 36 -1.38 -6.30 -6.35
CA GLU A 36 -2.21 -5.55 -7.31
C GLU A 36 -3.63 -5.37 -6.79
N GLU A 37 -4.23 -6.41 -6.20
CA GLU A 37 -5.56 -6.35 -5.59
C GLU A 37 -5.67 -5.21 -4.57
N THR A 38 -4.70 -5.12 -3.65
CA THR A 38 -4.68 -4.09 -2.60
C THR A 38 -4.50 -2.69 -3.18
N ARG A 39 -3.75 -2.54 -4.28
CA ARG A 39 -3.61 -1.23 -4.96
C ARG A 39 -4.92 -0.79 -5.60
N GLY A 40 -5.67 -1.73 -6.20
CA GLY A 40 -7.00 -1.47 -6.75
C GLY A 40 -7.96 -0.97 -5.67
N VAL A 41 -8.07 -1.72 -4.57
CA VAL A 41 -8.94 -1.35 -3.43
C VAL A 41 -8.55 0.01 -2.85
N LEU A 42 -7.26 0.26 -2.63
CA LEU A 42 -6.79 1.54 -2.08
C LEU A 42 -7.10 2.72 -3.01
N LYS A 43 -7.03 2.51 -4.32
CA LYS A 43 -7.37 3.56 -5.30
C LYS A 43 -8.84 3.93 -5.20
N VAL A 44 -9.74 2.95 -5.26
CA VAL A 44 -11.19 3.18 -5.18
C VAL A 44 -11.58 3.84 -3.84
N PHE A 45 -11.00 3.36 -2.74
CA PHE A 45 -11.25 3.95 -1.42
C PHE A 45 -10.87 5.44 -1.38
N LEU A 46 -9.67 5.78 -1.85
CA LEU A 46 -9.20 7.17 -1.87
C LEU A 46 -10.00 8.05 -2.83
N GLU A 47 -10.39 7.53 -3.99
CA GLU A 47 -11.24 8.27 -4.94
C GLU A 47 -12.57 8.65 -4.30
N ASN A 48 -13.18 7.75 -3.53
CA ASN A 48 -14.44 8.05 -2.85
C ASN A 48 -14.24 9.07 -1.72
N VAL A 49 -13.26 8.86 -0.84
CA VAL A 49 -12.99 9.79 0.28
C VAL A 49 -12.63 11.20 -0.23
N ILE A 50 -11.81 11.31 -1.28
CA ILE A 50 -11.42 12.60 -1.85
C ILE A 50 -12.62 13.26 -2.52
N ARG A 51 -13.47 12.51 -3.23
CA ARG A 51 -14.69 13.05 -3.84
C ARG A 51 -15.58 13.69 -2.77
N ASP A 52 -15.78 12.99 -1.67
CA ASP A 52 -16.58 13.50 -0.56
C ASP A 52 -15.92 14.74 0.05
N ALA A 53 -14.60 14.70 0.31
CA ALA A 53 -13.85 15.80 0.92
C ALA A 53 -13.70 17.07 0.04
N VAL A 54 -13.89 16.96 -1.27
CA VAL A 54 -13.87 18.13 -2.19
C VAL A 54 -15.28 18.66 -2.43
N THR A 55 -16.31 17.85 -2.18
CA THR A 55 -17.71 18.24 -2.37
C THR A 55 -18.28 18.96 -1.13
N TYR A 56 -17.74 18.70 0.06
CA TYR A 56 -18.03 19.40 1.32
C TYR A 56 -16.92 20.39 1.69
#